data_AF-A0A669CLY7-F1
#
_entry.id   AF-A0A669CLY7-F1
#
_cell.length_a   1.000
_cell.length_b   1.000
_cell.length_c   1.000
_cell.angle_alpha   90.00
_cell.angle_beta   90.00
_cell.angle_gamma   90.00
#
_symmetry.space_group_name_H-M   'P 1'
#
loop_
_entity.id
_entity.type
_entity.pdbx_description
1 polymer ?
#
loop_
_entity_poly.entity_id
_entity_poly.type
_entity_poly.pdbx_seq_one_letter_code
_entity_poly.pdbx_strand_id
1 'polypeptide(L)'
;MASARRRNNETSLDECQSSSKLPRNDKSHIAALILARGGSKGIPLKNIKMLAGVPLIGWVLRAAMDSGMFDSVWVSTDHDKIEEVAKAWGAQVHRRSPKVSREFSSSVETIQEFLEDHKEVDIVCHFQATSPCLHPFHVKEALEKITVHGYDSVFAVVRRHQFRWKEVEKGSGEQTVPFNLEPAKRPQRQDWPGELCENGSFYFAKKEIIEKEGHLQGGKLTYYEMLPEYSVDIDVDIDWPVAEQRVLRYGYFGKVTPEVVRLMFCNISGCLTDGKIFMSVSGEAMVSVNTRDTTGLRMLQEEQVEVILLTTDKDPIDPALLQKLEDRIMCKVEKVGKEPLNDLKSIVEKKKLEWKDVAFMGFDQADVKCLNLAGLSAVPDDAPAVAKKAAKYICRRAGGSGAVREFTEHILLQKQMAKSQREQDRIDRHNF
;
A
#
# COMPACT_ATOMS: atom_id res chain seq x y z
N MET A 1 -58.61 -27.16 23.56
CA MET A 1 -58.03 -26.98 24.91
C MET A 1 -56.81 -27.88 25.05
N ALA A 2 -55.78 -27.39 25.73
CA ALA A 2 -54.53 -28.06 26.10
C ALA A 2 -53.58 -28.38 24.93
N SER A 3 -52.25 -28.28 25.03
CA SER A 3 -51.35 -27.78 26.07
C SER A 3 -49.98 -27.66 25.41
N ALA A 4 -49.25 -26.60 25.75
CA ALA A 4 -47.85 -26.41 25.41
C ALA A 4 -46.97 -27.57 25.90
N ARG A 5 -45.92 -27.88 25.13
CA ARG A 5 -44.67 -28.48 25.64
C ARG A 5 -43.48 -27.69 25.08
N ARG A 6 -42.96 -26.79 25.91
CA ARG A 6 -41.58 -26.28 25.84
C ARG A 6 -40.64 -27.40 26.27
N ARG A 7 -39.51 -27.56 25.57
CA ARG A 7 -38.24 -27.94 26.19
C ARG A 7 -37.13 -27.10 25.58
N ASN A 8 -36.42 -26.42 26.48
CA ASN A 8 -35.20 -25.68 26.26
C ASN A 8 -34.10 -26.61 25.72
N ASN A 9 -33.22 -26.06 24.89
CA ASN A 9 -31.79 -26.31 25.01
C ASN A 9 -31.06 -25.03 24.61
N GLU A 10 -30.52 -24.36 25.61
CA GLU A 10 -29.40 -23.43 25.49
C GLU A 10 -28.17 -24.24 25.11
N THR A 11 -27.51 -23.87 24.02
CA THR A 11 -26.12 -24.26 23.74
C THR A 11 -25.36 -23.03 23.27
N SER A 12 -24.62 -22.47 24.23
CA SER A 12 -23.27 -21.90 24.08
C SER A 12 -22.90 -21.29 22.73
N LEU A 13 -23.00 -19.96 22.68
CA LEU A 13 -22.25 -19.11 21.75
C LEU A 13 -20.81 -19.02 22.23
N ASP A 14 -19.97 -19.98 21.85
CA ASP A 14 -18.51 -19.85 21.92
C ASP A 14 -17.89 -20.89 20.99
N GLU A 15 -17.70 -20.51 19.73
CA GLU A 15 -16.69 -21.05 18.82
C GLU A 15 -16.80 -20.32 17.48
N CYS A 16 -16.10 -19.19 17.33
CA CYS A 16 -15.85 -18.63 16.02
C CYS A 16 -14.49 -17.92 15.98
N GLN A 17 -13.44 -18.72 16.09
CA GLN A 17 -12.10 -18.37 15.62
C GLN A 17 -11.53 -19.53 14.81
N SER A 18 -11.80 -19.54 13.51
CA SER A 18 -10.88 -20.10 12.53
C SER A 18 -11.10 -19.42 11.19
N SER A 19 -10.13 -18.63 10.75
CA SER A 19 -10.05 -18.12 9.38
C SER A 19 -9.88 -19.31 8.44
N SER A 20 -10.96 -19.81 7.86
CA SER A 20 -10.94 -20.97 6.97
C SER A 20 -10.32 -20.59 5.63
N LYS A 21 -9.09 -21.10 5.38
CA LYS A 21 -8.53 -21.26 4.03
C LYS A 21 -9.56 -22.02 3.18
N LEU A 22 -9.81 -21.58 1.95
CA LEU A 22 -10.54 -22.40 0.96
C LEU A 22 -9.90 -23.80 0.91
N PRO A 23 -10.67 -24.89 0.90
CA PRO A 23 -10.12 -26.24 0.94
C PRO A 23 -9.29 -26.49 -0.32
N ARG A 24 -7.96 -26.51 -0.17
CA ARG A 24 -7.04 -26.90 -1.24
C ARG A 24 -7.10 -28.41 -1.38
N ASN A 25 -7.55 -28.89 -2.53
CA ASN A 25 -7.62 -30.32 -2.82
C ASN A 25 -6.27 -30.88 -3.30
N ASP A 26 -5.22 -30.06 -3.39
CA ASP A 26 -3.89 -30.45 -3.86
C ASP A 26 -2.80 -29.96 -2.88
N LYS A 27 -1.80 -30.81 -2.64
CA LYS A 27 -0.70 -30.60 -1.67
C LYS A 27 0.41 -29.69 -2.22
N SER A 28 0.21 -29.08 -3.39
CA SER A 28 1.24 -28.29 -4.07
C SER A 28 1.67 -27.07 -3.27
N HIS A 29 2.99 -26.87 -3.14
CA HIS A 29 3.56 -25.69 -2.51
C HIS A 29 3.57 -24.51 -3.49
N ILE A 30 2.93 -23.41 -3.11
CA ILE A 30 2.80 -22.22 -3.92
C ILE A 30 3.72 -21.12 -3.38
N ALA A 31 4.69 -20.71 -4.19
CA ALA A 31 5.66 -19.67 -3.83
C ALA A 31 5.40 -18.37 -4.60
N ALA A 32 5.25 -17.25 -3.90
CA ALA A 32 5.41 -15.93 -4.50
C ALA A 32 6.89 -15.61 -4.67
N LEU A 33 7.29 -15.09 -5.84
CA LEU A 33 8.68 -14.79 -6.14
C LEU A 33 8.84 -13.42 -6.81
N ILE A 34 9.56 -12.53 -6.14
CA ILE A 34 9.94 -11.22 -6.69
C ILE A 34 11.43 -11.25 -7.03
N LEU A 35 11.76 -10.92 -8.28
CA LEU A 35 13.16 -10.79 -8.72
C LEU A 35 13.59 -9.34 -8.56
N ALA A 36 14.51 -9.07 -7.63
CA ALA A 36 14.91 -7.72 -7.26
C ALA A 36 16.43 -7.54 -7.34
N ARG A 37 16.93 -7.22 -8.54
CA ARG A 37 18.35 -6.91 -8.77
C ARG A 37 18.77 -5.55 -8.22
N GLY A 38 20.00 -5.44 -7.74
CA GLY A 38 20.61 -4.15 -7.36
C GLY A 38 21.01 -3.29 -8.56
N GLY A 39 21.54 -3.92 -9.61
CA GLY A 39 22.03 -3.26 -10.84
C GLY A 39 20.93 -2.88 -11.83
N SER A 40 20.01 -2.01 -11.45
CA SER A 40 18.95 -1.51 -12.33
C SER A 40 19.48 -0.50 -13.36
N LYS A 41 19.12 -0.68 -14.65
CA LYS A 41 19.59 0.12 -15.80
C LYS A 41 19.19 1.60 -15.76
N GLY A 42 17.92 1.87 -15.44
CA GLY A 42 17.38 3.23 -15.43
C GLY A 42 17.59 3.93 -14.09
N ILE A 43 17.07 3.31 -13.02
CA ILE A 43 17.06 3.90 -11.68
C ILE A 43 17.90 3.01 -10.74
N PRO A 44 19.05 3.47 -10.23
CA PRO A 44 19.85 2.71 -9.28
C PRO A 44 19.01 2.27 -8.07
N LEU A 45 19.09 0.99 -7.68
CA LEU A 45 18.30 0.42 -6.59
C LEU A 45 16.78 0.66 -6.71
N LYS A 46 16.24 0.67 -7.95
CA LYS A 46 14.81 0.89 -8.27
C LYS A 46 13.87 0.13 -7.34
N ASN A 47 14.18 -1.14 -7.09
CA ASN A 47 13.36 -2.06 -6.29
C ASN A 47 13.17 -1.62 -4.82
N ILE A 48 14.05 -0.78 -4.28
CA ILE A 48 13.94 -0.23 -2.91
C ILE A 48 13.85 1.29 -2.88
N LYS A 49 13.73 1.95 -4.04
CA LYS A 49 13.42 3.38 -4.10
C LYS A 49 11.99 3.59 -3.58
N MET A 50 11.80 4.63 -2.78
CA MET A 50 10.53 4.94 -2.14
C MET A 50 9.53 5.49 -3.15
N LEU A 51 8.39 4.81 -3.29
CA LEU A 51 7.24 5.20 -4.09
C LEU A 51 6.08 5.44 -3.13
N ALA A 52 5.63 6.68 -2.97
CA ALA A 52 4.60 7.06 -1.99
C ALA A 52 4.94 6.60 -0.55
N GLY A 53 6.18 6.81 -0.12
CA GLY A 53 6.67 6.47 1.23
C GLY A 53 6.94 4.98 1.47
N VAL A 54 6.76 4.12 0.46
CA VAL A 54 6.93 2.66 0.57
C VAL A 54 7.99 2.21 -0.45
N PRO A 55 8.97 1.35 -0.08
CA PRO A 55 9.92 0.82 -1.05
C PRO A 55 9.18 0.05 -2.14
N LEU A 56 9.61 0.16 -3.41
CA LEU A 56 8.85 -0.38 -4.55
C LEU A 56 8.42 -1.84 -4.37
N ILE A 57 9.32 -2.74 -3.94
CA ILE A 57 8.99 -4.16 -3.67
C ILE A 57 7.94 -4.34 -2.56
N GLY A 58 7.84 -3.40 -1.61
CA GLY A 58 6.89 -3.44 -0.50
C GLY A 58 5.43 -3.36 -0.95
N TRP A 59 5.13 -2.71 -2.08
CA TRP A 59 3.78 -2.68 -2.65
C TRP A 59 3.31 -4.07 -3.06
N VAL A 60 4.15 -4.77 -3.83
CA VAL A 60 3.86 -6.12 -4.33
C VAL A 60 3.89 -7.16 -3.21
N LEU A 61 4.88 -7.09 -2.31
CA LEU A 61 5.00 -7.97 -1.16
C LEU A 61 3.75 -7.93 -0.28
N ARG A 62 3.25 -6.73 -0.01
CA ARG A 62 2.02 -6.54 0.79
C ARG A 62 0.82 -7.21 0.14
N ALA A 63 0.59 -6.97 -1.16
CA ALA A 63 -0.52 -7.59 -1.88
C ALA A 63 -0.39 -9.12 -1.93
N ALA A 64 0.83 -9.64 -2.14
CA ALA A 64 1.10 -11.07 -2.16
C ALA A 64 0.82 -11.71 -0.79
N MET A 65 1.35 -11.17 0.31
CA MET A 65 1.11 -11.69 1.66
C MET A 65 -0.35 -11.61 2.06
N ASP A 66 -1.01 -10.49 1.78
CA ASP A 66 -2.40 -10.29 2.12
C ASP A 66 -3.36 -11.13 1.26
N SER A 67 -2.93 -11.65 0.12
CA SER A 67 -3.72 -12.66 -0.59
C SER A 67 -4.02 -13.88 0.29
N GLY A 68 -3.10 -14.24 1.20
CA GLY A 68 -3.19 -15.49 1.97
C GLY A 68 -3.04 -16.75 1.11
N MET A 69 -2.55 -16.62 -0.12
CA MET A 69 -2.51 -17.69 -1.11
C MET A 69 -1.16 -18.40 -1.22
N PHE A 70 -0.13 -17.95 -0.50
CA PHE A 70 1.22 -18.48 -0.63
C PHE A 70 1.64 -19.28 0.61
N ASP A 71 2.31 -20.40 0.37
CA ASP A 71 2.99 -21.17 1.42
C ASP A 71 4.36 -20.53 1.75
N SER A 72 4.94 -19.82 0.78
CA SER A 72 6.16 -19.03 0.96
C SER A 72 6.18 -17.79 0.06
N VAL A 73 6.78 -16.70 0.55
CA VAL A 73 6.94 -15.44 -0.20
C VAL A 73 8.42 -15.10 -0.23
N TRP A 74 8.99 -15.01 -1.42
CA TRP A 74 10.42 -14.89 -1.65
C TRP A 74 10.78 -13.63 -2.43
N VAL A 75 11.94 -13.06 -2.07
CA VAL A 75 12.65 -12.09 -2.88
C VAL A 75 14.00 -12.69 -3.27
N SER A 76 14.24 -12.82 -4.58
CA SER A 76 15.52 -13.21 -5.14
C SER A 76 16.36 -11.96 -5.41
N THR A 77 17.50 -11.81 -4.75
CA THR A 77 18.34 -10.60 -4.86
C THR A 77 19.83 -10.89 -4.73
N ASP A 78 20.64 -10.02 -5.32
CA ASP A 78 22.10 -9.99 -5.26
C ASP A 78 22.64 -8.93 -4.29
N HIS A 79 21.76 -8.11 -3.70
CA HIS A 79 22.15 -6.86 -3.03
C HIS A 79 21.69 -6.81 -1.56
N ASP A 80 22.60 -6.53 -0.65
CA ASP A 80 22.37 -6.57 0.81
C ASP A 80 21.23 -5.64 1.27
N LYS A 81 21.20 -4.39 0.78
CA LYS A 81 20.10 -3.47 1.11
C LYS A 81 18.71 -3.94 0.65
N ILE A 82 18.65 -4.69 -0.46
CA ILE A 82 17.37 -5.23 -0.95
C ILE A 82 16.93 -6.39 -0.05
N GLU A 83 17.87 -7.23 0.38
CA GLU A 83 17.63 -8.28 1.37
C GLU A 83 17.10 -7.70 2.69
N GLU A 84 17.74 -6.65 3.22
CA GLU A 84 17.29 -5.98 4.45
C GLU A 84 15.84 -5.51 4.35
N VAL A 85 15.49 -4.84 3.23
CA VAL A 85 14.12 -4.39 2.99
C VAL A 85 13.17 -5.58 2.83
N ALA A 86 13.53 -6.60 2.06
CA ALA A 86 12.68 -7.78 1.86
C ALA A 86 12.34 -8.47 3.20
N LYS A 87 13.34 -8.66 4.07
CA LYS A 87 13.17 -9.23 5.42
C LYS A 87 12.29 -8.35 6.29
N ALA A 88 12.48 -7.02 6.26
CA ALA A 88 11.66 -6.08 7.02
C ALA A 88 10.19 -6.10 6.60
N TRP A 89 9.91 -6.49 5.35
CA TRP A 89 8.55 -6.64 4.82
C TRP A 89 7.99 -8.06 4.98
N GLY A 90 8.68 -8.96 5.69
CA GLY A 90 8.21 -10.31 6.01
C GLY A 90 8.48 -11.36 4.92
N ALA A 91 9.28 -11.03 3.90
CA ALA A 91 9.63 -11.95 2.84
C ALA A 91 10.86 -12.78 3.21
N GLN A 92 10.88 -14.03 2.74
CA GLN A 92 12.09 -14.84 2.71
C GLN A 92 13.01 -14.33 1.59
N VAL A 93 14.31 -14.55 1.72
CA VAL A 93 15.30 -14.06 0.76
C VAL A 93 16.11 -15.21 0.21
N HIS A 94 16.18 -15.29 -1.11
CA HIS A 94 17.11 -16.17 -1.82
C HIS A 94 18.24 -15.30 -2.40
N ARG A 95 19.46 -15.56 -1.97
CA ARG A 95 20.66 -14.87 -2.48
C ARG A 95 21.10 -15.52 -3.76
N ARG A 96 20.74 -14.87 -4.87
CA ARG A 96 21.03 -15.35 -6.22
C ARG A 96 22.48 -15.09 -6.61
N SER A 97 22.98 -15.89 -7.53
CA SER A 97 24.35 -15.80 -8.01
C SER A 97 24.57 -14.57 -8.90
N PRO A 98 25.83 -14.11 -9.05
CA PRO A 98 26.17 -13.09 -10.03
C PRO A 98 25.88 -13.49 -11.49
N LYS A 99 25.69 -14.80 -11.78
CA LYS A 99 25.47 -15.29 -13.16
C LYS A 99 24.09 -14.90 -13.68
N VAL A 100 23.06 -15.02 -12.85
CA VAL A 100 21.66 -14.62 -13.16
C VAL A 100 21.34 -13.17 -12.80
N SER A 101 22.37 -12.43 -12.39
CA SER A 101 22.28 -11.02 -12.01
C SER A 101 22.76 -10.06 -13.09
N ARG A 102 23.15 -10.59 -14.26
CA ARG A 102 23.69 -9.80 -15.37
C ARG A 102 22.58 -9.00 -16.04
N GLU A 103 22.99 -8.03 -16.83
CA GLU A 103 22.08 -7.15 -17.55
C GLU A 103 21.12 -7.92 -18.46
N PHE A 104 21.66 -8.93 -19.17
CA PHE A 104 20.97 -9.75 -20.17
C PHE A 104 20.43 -11.07 -19.61
N SER A 105 20.58 -11.33 -18.30
CA SER A 105 20.00 -12.52 -17.68
C SER A 105 18.48 -12.45 -17.77
N SER A 106 17.86 -13.54 -18.19
CA SER A 106 16.40 -13.59 -18.30
C SER A 106 15.75 -13.82 -16.92
N SER A 107 14.49 -13.42 -16.80
CA SER A 107 13.70 -13.75 -15.60
C SER A 107 13.60 -15.27 -15.43
N VAL A 108 13.48 -16.03 -16.52
CA VAL A 108 13.40 -17.50 -16.50
C VAL A 108 14.64 -18.12 -15.87
N GLU A 109 15.84 -17.73 -16.32
CA GLU A 109 17.11 -18.24 -15.78
C GLU A 109 17.22 -18.00 -14.27
N THR A 110 16.80 -16.82 -13.82
CA THR A 110 16.82 -16.47 -12.39
C THR A 110 15.83 -17.32 -11.58
N ILE A 111 14.67 -17.63 -12.15
CA ILE A 111 13.64 -18.47 -11.51
C ILE A 111 14.09 -19.94 -11.49
N GLN A 112 14.75 -20.41 -12.55
CA GLN A 112 15.33 -21.75 -12.59
C GLN A 112 16.41 -21.91 -11.51
N GLU A 113 17.32 -20.93 -11.34
CA GLU A 113 18.30 -20.93 -10.24
C GLU A 113 17.61 -20.99 -8.87
N PHE A 114 16.54 -20.21 -8.67
CA PHE A 114 15.74 -20.29 -7.45
C PHE A 114 15.16 -21.70 -7.24
N LEU A 115 14.62 -22.34 -8.28
CA LEU A 115 14.07 -23.70 -8.21
C LEU A 115 15.13 -24.79 -8.02
N GLU A 116 16.42 -24.50 -8.22
CA GLU A 116 17.52 -25.40 -7.88
C GLU A 116 17.66 -25.58 -6.36
N ASP A 117 17.52 -24.49 -5.60
CA ASP A 117 17.66 -24.49 -4.14
C ASP A 117 16.35 -24.83 -3.41
N HIS A 118 15.20 -24.50 -4.01
CA HIS A 118 13.87 -24.63 -3.40
C HIS A 118 13.04 -25.72 -4.08
N LYS A 119 13.46 -26.98 -3.89
CA LYS A 119 12.86 -28.14 -4.58
C LYS A 119 11.43 -28.45 -4.15
N GLU A 120 11.02 -27.98 -2.99
CA GLU A 120 9.66 -28.08 -2.46
C GLU A 120 8.64 -27.27 -3.26
N VAL A 121 9.06 -26.26 -4.03
CA VAL A 121 8.15 -25.37 -4.77
C VAL A 121 7.56 -26.08 -5.99
N ASP A 122 6.24 -26.11 -6.08
CA ASP A 122 5.51 -26.73 -7.21
C ASP A 122 4.93 -25.69 -8.18
N ILE A 123 4.50 -24.54 -7.65
CA ILE A 123 3.94 -23.42 -8.42
C ILE A 123 4.73 -22.16 -8.07
N VAL A 124 5.30 -21.52 -9.09
CA VAL A 124 5.98 -20.23 -8.97
C VAL A 124 5.04 -19.14 -9.44
N CYS A 125 4.75 -18.21 -8.55
CA CYS A 125 4.04 -16.98 -8.83
C CYS A 125 5.03 -15.82 -8.90
N HIS A 126 5.58 -15.59 -10.08
CA HIS A 126 6.53 -14.51 -10.30
C HIS A 126 5.80 -13.16 -10.41
N PHE A 127 6.21 -12.18 -9.59
CA PHE A 127 5.74 -10.80 -9.66
C PHE A 127 6.87 -9.84 -10.01
N GLN A 128 6.59 -8.83 -10.82
CA GLN A 128 7.53 -7.74 -11.08
C GLN A 128 7.21 -6.54 -10.19
N ALA A 129 8.23 -6.03 -9.48
CA ALA A 129 8.07 -4.87 -8.60
C ALA A 129 7.67 -3.59 -9.34
N THR A 130 7.88 -3.51 -10.66
CA THR A 130 7.55 -2.35 -11.50
C THR A 130 6.06 -2.15 -11.73
N SER A 131 5.22 -3.10 -11.30
CA SER A 131 3.76 -2.98 -11.28
C SER A 131 3.19 -2.92 -9.85
N PRO A 132 3.36 -1.78 -9.14
CA PRO A 132 3.02 -1.66 -7.72
C PRO A 132 1.53 -1.59 -7.40
N CYS A 133 0.64 -1.49 -8.40
CA CYS A 133 -0.81 -1.42 -8.19
C CYS A 133 -1.48 -2.82 -8.09
N LEU A 134 -0.70 -3.85 -7.74
CA LEU A 134 -1.19 -5.19 -7.50
C LEU A 134 -2.11 -5.23 -6.27
N HIS A 135 -3.13 -6.08 -6.31
CA HIS A 135 -4.10 -6.28 -5.23
C HIS A 135 -4.23 -7.76 -4.88
N PRO A 136 -4.62 -8.11 -3.64
CA PRO A 136 -4.85 -9.49 -3.23
C PRO A 136 -5.86 -10.25 -4.09
N PHE A 137 -6.89 -9.59 -4.62
CA PHE A 137 -7.90 -10.26 -5.46
C PHE A 137 -7.33 -10.69 -6.82
N HIS A 138 -6.46 -9.86 -7.44
CA HIS A 138 -5.74 -10.26 -8.66
C HIS A 138 -4.97 -11.56 -8.46
N VAL A 139 -4.31 -11.70 -7.31
CA VAL A 139 -3.55 -12.91 -6.95
C VAL A 139 -4.47 -14.12 -6.80
N LYS A 140 -5.57 -13.97 -6.05
CA LYS A 140 -6.52 -15.05 -5.79
C LYS A 140 -7.14 -15.58 -7.08
N GLU A 141 -7.70 -14.68 -7.89
CA GLU A 141 -8.40 -15.04 -9.13
C GLU A 141 -7.44 -15.63 -10.18
N ALA A 142 -6.20 -15.12 -10.27
CA ALA A 142 -5.19 -15.71 -11.13
C ALA A 142 -4.76 -17.10 -10.65
N LEU A 143 -4.56 -17.30 -9.35
CA LEU A 143 -4.22 -18.62 -8.80
C LEU A 143 -5.35 -19.64 -8.95
N GLU A 144 -6.61 -19.22 -8.82
CA GLU A 144 -7.77 -20.08 -9.06
C GLU A 144 -7.78 -20.69 -10.47
N LYS A 145 -7.24 -19.97 -11.47
CA LYS A 145 -7.06 -20.54 -12.83
C LYS A 145 -6.14 -21.76 -12.82
N ILE A 146 -5.07 -21.73 -12.03
CA ILE A 146 -4.17 -22.89 -11.90
C ILE A 146 -4.80 -23.95 -11.01
N THR A 147 -5.23 -23.60 -9.80
CA THR A 147 -5.61 -24.56 -8.76
C THR A 147 -6.99 -25.17 -8.95
N VAL A 148 -7.93 -24.47 -9.59
CA VAL A 148 -9.31 -24.92 -9.80
C VAL A 148 -9.57 -25.28 -11.26
N HIS A 149 -9.14 -24.42 -12.20
CA HIS A 149 -9.40 -24.64 -13.64
C HIS A 149 -8.31 -25.47 -14.35
N GLY A 150 -7.27 -25.87 -13.61
CA GLY A 150 -6.23 -26.78 -14.06
C GLY A 150 -5.37 -26.21 -15.19
N TYR A 151 -5.21 -24.89 -15.27
CA TYR A 151 -4.21 -24.27 -16.15
C TYR A 151 -2.79 -24.54 -15.62
N ASP A 152 -1.82 -24.63 -16.52
CA ASP A 152 -0.42 -24.84 -16.16
C ASP A 152 0.34 -23.51 -16.00
N SER A 153 -0.11 -22.48 -16.70
CA SER A 153 0.41 -21.11 -16.55
C SER A 153 -0.65 -20.04 -16.82
N VAL A 154 -0.51 -18.91 -16.12
CA VAL A 154 -1.33 -17.70 -16.28
C VAL A 154 -0.48 -16.46 -16.13
N PHE A 155 -0.71 -15.45 -16.97
CA PHE A 155 0.01 -14.18 -16.93
C PHE A 155 -0.94 -12.99 -17.06
N ALA A 156 -0.51 -11.85 -16.53
CA ALA A 156 -1.30 -10.63 -16.49
C ALA A 156 -1.26 -9.86 -17.81
N VAL A 157 -2.43 -9.44 -18.28
CA VAL A 157 -2.60 -8.63 -19.50
C VAL A 157 -3.47 -7.40 -19.22
N VAL A 158 -3.39 -6.42 -20.10
CA VAL A 158 -4.26 -5.26 -20.15
C VAL A 158 -4.77 -5.05 -21.58
N ARG A 159 -6.02 -4.66 -21.72
CA ARG A 159 -6.62 -4.37 -23.02
C ARG A 159 -6.29 -2.96 -23.50
N ARG A 160 -5.73 -2.85 -24.70
CA ARG A 160 -5.37 -1.58 -25.34
C ARG A 160 -6.08 -1.42 -26.68
N HIS A 161 -6.42 -0.17 -27.00
CA HIS A 161 -7.06 0.20 -28.26
C HIS A 161 -6.10 1.08 -29.06
N GLN A 162 -4.92 0.54 -29.34
CA GLN A 162 -3.85 1.22 -30.07
C GLN A 162 -3.69 0.60 -31.45
N PHE A 163 -3.46 1.45 -32.44
CA PHE A 163 -3.26 1.03 -33.82
C PHE A 163 -1.78 0.78 -34.08
N ARG A 164 -1.45 -0.40 -34.58
CA ARG A 164 -0.07 -0.83 -34.84
C ARG A 164 0.25 -0.69 -36.33
N TRP A 165 1.46 -0.25 -36.62
CA TRP A 165 1.98 -0.03 -37.96
C TRP A 165 3.36 -0.68 -38.11
N LYS A 166 3.69 -1.18 -39.29
CA LYS A 166 5.02 -1.72 -39.61
C LYS A 166 6.05 -0.60 -39.52
N GLU A 167 7.08 -0.79 -38.69
CA GLU A 167 8.24 0.08 -38.68
C GLU A 167 9.01 -0.07 -40.00
N VAL A 168 9.49 1.06 -40.54
CA VAL A 168 10.27 1.10 -41.78
C VAL A 168 11.59 1.82 -41.52
N GLU A 169 12.69 1.26 -42.01
CA GLU A 169 13.99 1.87 -41.85
C GLU A 169 14.06 3.19 -42.62
N LYS A 170 14.60 4.22 -41.98
CA LYS A 170 14.71 5.55 -42.57
C LYS A 170 15.61 5.49 -43.81
N GLY A 171 15.04 5.82 -44.97
CA GLY A 171 15.76 5.82 -46.25
C GLY A 171 15.66 4.51 -47.04
N SER A 172 14.98 3.48 -46.52
CA SER A 172 14.77 2.20 -47.24
C SER A 172 13.85 2.32 -48.45
N GLY A 173 13.01 3.36 -48.52
CA GLY A 173 11.95 3.50 -49.53
C GLY A 173 10.74 2.58 -49.28
N GLU A 174 10.76 1.78 -48.20
CA GLU A 174 9.62 0.95 -47.82
C GLU A 174 8.44 1.80 -47.31
N GLN A 175 7.22 1.35 -47.62
CA GLN A 175 5.99 1.95 -47.10
C GLN A 175 5.55 1.27 -45.80
N THR A 176 5.05 2.04 -44.85
CA THR A 176 4.44 1.48 -43.64
C THR A 176 3.11 0.79 -43.96
N VAL A 177 2.81 -0.28 -43.24
CA VAL A 177 1.59 -1.09 -43.43
C VAL A 177 0.86 -1.22 -42.09
N PRO A 178 -0.47 -1.02 -42.05
CA PRO A 178 -1.25 -1.21 -40.82
C PRO A 178 -1.33 -2.70 -40.44
N PHE A 179 -1.15 -3.02 -39.16
CA PHE A 179 -1.27 -4.41 -38.66
C PHE A 179 -2.68 -4.78 -38.20
N ASN A 180 -3.41 -3.84 -37.60
CA ASN A 180 -4.67 -4.12 -36.90
C ASN A 180 -5.80 -3.13 -37.22
N LEU A 181 -5.69 -2.45 -38.37
CA LEU A 181 -6.74 -1.55 -38.86
C LEU A 181 -6.79 -1.51 -40.39
N GLU A 182 -7.97 -1.15 -40.90
CA GLU A 182 -8.15 -0.66 -42.27
C GLU A 182 -8.14 0.88 -42.24
N PRO A 183 -7.14 1.58 -42.81
CA PRO A 183 -7.05 3.05 -42.74
C PRO A 183 -8.28 3.75 -43.34
N ALA A 184 -8.90 3.14 -44.35
CA ALA A 184 -10.12 3.64 -44.99
C ALA A 184 -11.38 3.48 -44.10
N LYS A 185 -11.34 2.62 -43.08
CA LYS A 185 -12.46 2.34 -42.16
C LYS A 185 -11.96 2.24 -40.72
N ARG A 186 -11.41 3.33 -40.22
CA ARG A 186 -10.82 3.37 -38.89
C ARG A 186 -11.90 3.20 -37.80
N PRO A 187 -11.85 2.13 -36.98
CA PRO A 187 -12.86 1.91 -35.94
C PRO A 187 -12.69 2.90 -34.78
N GLN A 188 -13.79 3.26 -34.11
CA GLN A 188 -13.73 3.94 -32.81
C GLN A 188 -13.41 2.93 -31.71
N ARG A 189 -13.10 3.43 -30.50
CA ARG A 189 -12.71 2.57 -29.37
C ARG A 189 -13.77 1.51 -29.04
N GLN A 190 -15.04 1.88 -29.12
CA GLN A 190 -16.18 1.00 -28.82
C GLN A 190 -16.54 0.03 -29.96
N ASP A 191 -15.97 0.22 -31.15
CA ASP A 191 -16.34 -0.53 -32.35
C ASP A 191 -15.51 -1.82 -32.50
N TRP A 192 -14.55 -2.07 -31.62
CA TRP A 192 -13.71 -3.26 -31.66
C TRP A 192 -13.21 -3.64 -30.25
N PRO A 193 -12.88 -4.91 -30.01
CA PRO A 193 -12.52 -5.40 -28.67
C PRO A 193 -11.13 -4.95 -28.20
N GLY A 194 -10.33 -4.28 -29.04
CA GLY A 194 -8.94 -3.99 -28.73
C GLY A 194 -8.04 -5.24 -28.76
N GLU A 195 -6.80 -5.07 -28.34
CA GLU A 195 -5.81 -6.14 -28.23
C GLU A 195 -5.35 -6.30 -26.77
N LEU A 196 -5.03 -7.53 -26.37
CA LEU A 196 -4.44 -7.82 -25.08
C LEU A 196 -2.92 -7.68 -25.18
N CYS A 197 -2.34 -6.89 -24.28
CA CYS A 197 -0.91 -6.74 -24.13
C CYS A 197 -0.51 -7.20 -22.73
N GLU A 198 0.61 -7.89 -22.59
CA GLU A 198 1.19 -8.13 -21.28
C GLU A 198 1.41 -6.82 -20.54
N ASN A 199 1.16 -6.83 -19.24
CA ASN A 199 1.28 -5.63 -18.42
C ASN A 199 2.43 -5.70 -17.39
N GLY A 200 3.21 -6.77 -17.42
CA GLY A 200 4.36 -6.99 -16.54
C GLY A 200 4.01 -7.21 -15.06
N SER A 201 2.74 -7.36 -14.69
CA SER A 201 2.39 -7.46 -13.26
C SER A 201 2.79 -8.81 -12.66
N PHE A 202 2.41 -9.92 -13.31
CA PHE A 202 2.74 -11.26 -12.83
C PHE A 202 2.71 -12.34 -13.92
N TYR A 203 3.43 -13.42 -13.62
CA TYR A 203 3.55 -14.64 -14.41
C TYR A 203 3.54 -15.84 -13.46
N PHE A 204 2.47 -16.64 -13.48
CA PHE A 204 2.34 -17.83 -12.64
C PHE A 204 2.50 -19.06 -13.51
N ALA A 205 3.32 -19.99 -13.07
CA ALA A 205 3.54 -21.23 -13.80
C ALA A 205 3.85 -22.38 -12.83
N LYS A 206 3.44 -23.59 -13.21
CA LYS A 206 3.94 -24.80 -12.57
C LYS A 206 5.44 -24.95 -12.84
N LYS A 207 6.17 -25.46 -11.85
CA LYS A 207 7.61 -25.75 -11.93
C LYS A 207 7.99 -26.52 -13.18
N GLU A 208 7.18 -27.50 -13.57
CA GLU A 208 7.44 -28.32 -14.76
C GLU A 208 7.53 -27.51 -16.06
N ILE A 209 6.72 -26.46 -16.21
CA ILE A 209 6.76 -25.57 -17.39
C ILE A 209 8.09 -24.83 -17.43
N ILE A 210 8.54 -24.34 -16.28
CA ILE A 210 9.77 -23.56 -16.16
C ILE A 210 11.01 -24.45 -16.37
N GLU A 211 11.04 -25.65 -15.78
CA GLU A 211 12.19 -26.56 -15.87
C GLU A 211 12.28 -27.29 -17.22
N LYS A 212 11.15 -27.77 -17.79
CA LYS A 212 11.17 -28.56 -19.03
C LYS A 212 11.20 -27.71 -20.29
N GLU A 213 10.39 -26.65 -20.32
CA GLU A 213 10.21 -25.84 -21.53
C GLU A 213 11.15 -24.64 -21.52
N GLY A 214 11.58 -24.15 -20.36
CA GLY A 214 12.38 -22.94 -20.26
C GLY A 214 11.58 -21.66 -20.53
N HIS A 215 10.27 -21.67 -20.24
CA HIS A 215 9.38 -20.52 -20.42
C HIS A 215 8.51 -20.29 -19.17
N LEU A 216 7.97 -19.08 -19.03
CA LEU A 216 6.94 -18.78 -18.01
C LEU A 216 5.51 -18.98 -18.52
N GLN A 217 5.35 -19.15 -19.83
CA GLN A 217 4.08 -19.26 -20.52
C GLN A 217 4.13 -20.54 -21.37
N GLY A 218 3.43 -21.58 -20.93
CA GLY A 218 3.51 -22.91 -21.52
C GLY A 218 2.43 -23.86 -21.00
N GLY A 219 2.38 -25.07 -21.56
CA GLY A 219 1.32 -26.03 -21.27
C GLY A 219 -0.09 -25.50 -21.57
N LYS A 220 -1.06 -25.83 -20.71
CA LYS A 220 -2.40 -25.23 -20.76
C LYS A 220 -2.32 -23.79 -20.25
N LEU A 221 -2.14 -22.86 -21.19
CA LEU A 221 -1.92 -21.43 -20.96
C LEU A 221 -3.25 -20.64 -20.94
N THR A 222 -3.34 -19.63 -20.07
CA THR A 222 -4.38 -18.59 -20.13
C THR A 222 -3.83 -17.24 -19.69
N TYR A 223 -4.64 -16.19 -19.79
CA TYR A 223 -4.31 -14.86 -19.30
C TYR A 223 -5.27 -14.44 -18.17
N TYR A 224 -4.87 -13.42 -17.42
CA TYR A 224 -5.71 -12.68 -16.48
C TYR A 224 -5.74 -11.21 -16.89
N GLU A 225 -6.90 -10.72 -17.31
CA GLU A 225 -7.06 -9.32 -17.73
C GLU A 225 -7.22 -8.42 -16.51
N MET A 226 -6.24 -7.56 -16.29
CA MET A 226 -6.29 -6.50 -15.27
C MET A 226 -6.86 -5.22 -15.85
N LEU A 227 -7.55 -4.45 -15.02
CA LEU A 227 -8.02 -3.12 -15.40
C LEU A 227 -6.84 -2.17 -15.69
N PRO A 228 -7.02 -1.19 -16.60
CA PRO A 228 -5.95 -0.25 -16.96
C PRO A 228 -5.41 0.56 -15.78
N GLU A 229 -6.19 0.81 -14.73
CA GLU A 229 -5.73 1.58 -13.57
C GLU A 229 -4.61 0.86 -12.79
N TYR A 230 -4.63 -0.49 -12.81
CA TYR A 230 -3.63 -1.33 -12.16
C TYR A 230 -2.42 -1.62 -13.06
N SER A 231 -2.53 -1.36 -14.37
CA SER A 231 -1.46 -1.54 -15.34
C SER A 231 -0.52 -0.33 -15.33
N VAL A 232 0.51 -0.43 -14.50
CA VAL A 232 1.61 0.53 -14.40
C VAL A 232 2.89 -0.25 -14.62
N ASP A 233 3.76 0.27 -15.48
CA ASP A 233 5.13 -0.19 -15.57
C ASP A 233 6.03 1.02 -15.32
N ILE A 234 7.01 0.84 -14.43
CA ILE A 234 7.94 1.89 -14.02
C ILE A 234 9.30 1.51 -14.58
N ASP A 235 9.67 2.09 -15.71
CA ASP A 235 10.93 1.79 -16.38
C ASP A 235 11.96 2.90 -16.21
N VAL A 236 11.51 4.16 -16.27
CA VAL A 236 12.37 5.34 -16.30
C VAL A 236 11.96 6.37 -15.26
N ASP A 237 12.87 7.27 -14.88
CA ASP A 237 12.62 8.26 -13.81
C ASP A 237 11.45 9.21 -14.11
N ILE A 238 11.15 9.47 -15.40
CA ILE A 238 10.00 10.29 -15.80
C ILE A 238 8.66 9.66 -15.36
N ASP A 239 8.62 8.33 -15.20
CA ASP A 239 7.43 7.62 -14.73
C ASP A 239 7.23 7.80 -13.22
N TRP A 240 8.26 8.17 -12.45
CA TRP A 240 8.21 8.09 -10.98
C TRP A 240 7.11 8.95 -10.35
N PRO A 241 6.97 10.25 -10.66
CA PRO A 241 5.91 11.07 -10.06
C PRO A 241 4.51 10.63 -10.51
N VAL A 242 4.37 10.15 -11.75
CA VAL A 242 3.10 9.65 -12.28
C VAL A 242 2.72 8.33 -11.61
N ALA A 243 3.70 7.43 -11.45
CA ALA A 243 3.54 6.17 -10.75
C ALA A 243 3.18 6.40 -9.29
N GLU A 244 3.79 7.39 -8.63
CA GLU A 244 3.50 7.76 -7.25
C GLU A 244 2.03 8.20 -7.09
N GLN A 245 1.55 9.12 -7.94
CA GLN A 245 0.14 9.51 -7.92
C GLN A 245 -0.79 8.33 -8.25
N ARG A 246 -0.35 7.41 -9.12
CA ARG A 246 -1.15 6.25 -9.50
C ARG A 246 -1.27 5.24 -8.36
N VAL A 247 -0.19 4.90 -7.65
CA VAL A 247 -0.28 4.03 -6.47
C VAL A 247 -1.04 4.69 -5.32
N LEU A 248 -0.96 6.01 -5.19
CA LEU A 248 -1.77 6.74 -4.21
C LEU A 248 -3.27 6.62 -4.49
N ARG A 249 -3.65 6.48 -5.76
CA ARG A 249 -5.05 6.41 -6.19
C ARG A 249 -5.59 4.99 -6.31
N TYR A 250 -4.78 4.07 -6.82
CA TYR A 250 -5.18 2.72 -7.22
C TYR A 250 -4.24 1.65 -6.68
N GLY A 251 -3.37 1.96 -5.72
CA GLY A 251 -2.50 1.00 -5.07
C GLY A 251 -3.19 0.31 -3.89
N TYR A 252 -2.66 -0.85 -3.51
CA TYR A 252 -3.14 -1.60 -2.36
C TYR A 252 -2.35 -1.25 -1.09
N PHE A 253 -3.06 -0.75 -0.07
CA PHE A 253 -2.43 -0.25 1.16
C PHE A 253 -2.37 -1.26 2.31
N GLY A 254 -2.86 -2.49 2.12
CA GLY A 254 -2.82 -3.56 3.13
C GLY A 254 -4.18 -3.88 3.75
N LYS A 255 -4.31 -5.07 4.35
CA LYS A 255 -5.52 -5.52 5.06
C LYS A 255 -5.84 -4.62 6.24
N VAL A 256 -4.77 -4.08 6.83
CA VAL A 256 -4.84 -3.03 7.83
C VAL A 256 -4.91 -1.69 7.10
N THR A 257 -6.09 -1.39 6.54
CA THR A 257 -6.63 -0.10 6.97
C THR A 257 -6.91 -0.30 8.45
N PRO A 258 -6.38 0.52 9.37
CA PRO A 258 -7.02 0.61 10.66
C PRO A 258 -8.45 1.10 10.40
N GLU A 259 -9.34 0.11 10.35
CA GLU A 259 -10.62 0.05 11.01
C GLU A 259 -10.83 1.19 12.01
N VAL A 260 -11.05 2.38 11.48
CA VAL A 260 -11.45 3.58 12.19
C VAL A 260 -10.35 4.09 13.14
N VAL A 261 -9.65 5.16 12.75
CA VAL A 261 -8.92 5.98 13.73
C VAL A 261 -9.90 6.36 14.85
N ARG A 262 -9.54 6.03 16.09
CA ARG A 262 -10.34 6.34 17.29
C ARG A 262 -9.72 7.43 18.14
N LEU A 263 -8.42 7.65 17.97
CA LEU A 263 -7.66 8.64 18.70
C LEU A 263 -6.70 9.35 17.75
N MET A 264 -6.66 10.68 17.79
CA MET A 264 -5.68 11.49 17.10
C MET A 264 -4.85 12.27 18.10
N PHE A 265 -3.53 12.15 17.98
CA PHE A 265 -2.58 13.06 18.61
C PHE A 265 -2.12 14.09 17.59
N CYS A 266 -2.06 15.36 17.98
CA CYS A 266 -1.61 16.44 17.11
C CYS A 266 -0.73 17.43 17.87
N ASN A 267 0.51 17.65 17.42
CA ASN A 267 1.33 18.70 18.00
C ASN A 267 0.68 20.08 17.78
N ILE A 268 0.81 20.96 18.76
CA ILE A 268 0.37 22.35 18.61
C ILE A 268 1.42 23.10 17.78
N SER A 269 2.65 23.18 18.29
CA SER A 269 3.77 23.82 17.60
C SER A 269 4.14 23.11 16.32
N GLY A 270 4.22 23.86 15.22
CA GLY A 270 4.63 23.36 13.91
C GLY A 270 3.54 22.60 13.15
N CYS A 271 2.42 22.23 13.76
CA CYS A 271 1.28 21.61 13.07
C CYS A 271 0.04 22.52 13.13
N LEU A 272 -0.55 22.69 14.31
CA LEU A 272 -1.72 23.57 14.49
C LEU A 272 -1.35 25.06 14.38
N THR A 273 -0.14 25.41 14.79
CA THR A 273 0.47 26.73 14.59
C THR A 273 1.59 26.65 13.56
N ASP A 274 1.97 27.80 13.00
CA ASP A 274 3.07 27.91 12.04
C ASP A 274 4.46 28.07 12.71
N GLY A 275 4.53 27.82 14.03
CA GLY A 275 5.74 27.99 14.83
C GLY A 275 6.11 29.44 15.14
N LYS A 276 5.33 30.45 14.70
CA LYS A 276 5.58 31.85 15.04
C LYS A 276 4.94 32.24 16.35
N ILE A 277 5.69 32.99 17.15
CA ILE A 277 5.22 33.61 18.39
C ILE A 277 5.47 35.10 18.29
N PHE A 278 4.39 35.88 18.33
CA PHE A 278 4.47 37.33 18.32
C PHE A 278 4.58 37.82 19.76
N MET A 279 5.68 38.51 20.07
CA MET A 279 5.91 39.08 21.40
C MET A 279 5.71 40.59 21.36
N SER A 280 4.85 41.12 22.24
CA SER A 280 4.70 42.55 22.43
C SER A 280 5.83 43.13 23.28
N VAL A 281 5.99 44.46 23.26
CA VAL A 281 6.98 45.15 24.10
C VAL A 281 6.71 44.96 25.60
N SER A 282 5.45 44.71 25.98
CA SER A 282 5.05 44.39 27.36
C SER A 282 5.26 42.92 27.75
N GLY A 283 5.75 42.08 26.82
CA GLY A 283 6.00 40.66 27.07
C GLY A 283 4.81 39.74 26.83
N GLU A 284 3.71 40.24 26.26
CA GLU A 284 2.57 39.39 25.89
C GLU A 284 2.92 38.55 24.66
N ALA A 285 2.60 37.26 24.69
CA ALA A 285 2.81 36.33 23.58
C ALA A 285 1.49 36.02 22.86
N MET A 286 1.52 36.06 21.52
CA MET A 286 0.40 35.66 20.67
C MET A 286 0.84 34.55 19.71
N VAL A 287 -0.03 33.56 19.53
CA VAL A 287 0.09 32.53 18.49
C VAL A 287 -1.13 32.59 17.58
N SER A 288 -0.95 32.19 16.33
CA SER A 288 -2.05 32.07 15.37
C SER A 288 -2.45 30.60 15.20
N VAL A 289 -3.75 30.37 15.03
CA VAL A 289 -4.31 29.08 14.65
C VAL A 289 -5.24 29.26 13.46
N ASN A 290 -5.28 28.28 12.57
CA ASN A 290 -6.15 28.34 11.41
C ASN A 290 -7.57 27.88 11.76
N THR A 291 -8.59 28.65 11.38
CA THR A 291 -9.98 28.28 11.61
C THR A 291 -10.41 27.05 10.79
N ARG A 292 -9.73 26.76 9.68
CA ARG A 292 -9.97 25.54 8.90
C ARG A 292 -9.46 24.30 9.65
N ASP A 293 -8.32 24.42 10.31
CA ASP A 293 -7.73 23.35 11.13
C ASP A 293 -8.64 23.01 12.30
N THR A 294 -9.13 24.03 13.03
CA THR A 294 -10.10 23.81 14.12
C THR A 294 -11.42 23.20 13.64
N THR A 295 -11.84 23.50 12.40
CA THR A 295 -13.00 22.85 11.79
C THR A 295 -12.71 21.38 11.45
N GLY A 296 -11.51 21.07 10.95
CA GLY A 296 -11.09 19.68 10.70
C GLY A 296 -11.07 18.83 11.97
N LEU A 297 -10.55 19.37 13.07
CA LEU A 297 -10.57 18.69 14.37
C LEU A 297 -12.00 18.40 14.86
N ARG A 298 -12.93 19.36 14.70
CA ARG A 298 -14.34 19.13 15.04
C ARG A 298 -15.00 18.04 14.19
N MET A 299 -14.70 17.99 12.89
CA MET A 299 -15.22 16.93 12.01
C MET A 299 -14.76 15.53 12.47
N LEU A 300 -13.54 15.42 13.01
CA LEU A 300 -13.07 14.16 13.61
C LEU A 300 -13.83 13.80 14.89
N GLN A 301 -14.08 14.78 15.75
CA GLN A 301 -14.85 14.58 17.00
C GLN A 301 -16.30 14.15 16.71
N GLU A 302 -16.94 14.73 15.69
CA GLU A 302 -18.28 14.34 15.22
C GLU A 302 -18.32 12.86 14.77
N GLU A 303 -17.22 12.37 14.21
CA GLU A 303 -17.00 10.97 13.85
C GLU A 303 -16.45 10.11 14.99
N GLN A 304 -16.56 10.57 16.24
CA GLN A 304 -16.14 9.88 17.47
C GLN A 304 -14.64 9.55 17.49
N VAL A 305 -13.83 10.39 16.84
CA VAL A 305 -12.38 10.36 17.00
C VAL A 305 -12.01 11.33 18.11
N GLU A 306 -11.47 10.80 19.20
CA GLU A 306 -10.94 11.64 20.26
C GLU A 306 -9.68 12.35 19.77
N VAL A 307 -9.56 13.65 20.02
CA VAL A 307 -8.39 14.44 19.62
C VAL A 307 -7.70 14.96 20.88
N ILE A 308 -6.40 14.70 20.96
CA ILE A 308 -5.52 15.20 22.01
C ILE A 308 -4.43 16.06 21.37
N LEU A 309 -4.39 17.33 21.76
CA LEU A 309 -3.37 18.29 21.34
C LEU A 309 -2.14 18.15 22.23
N LEU A 310 -0.96 18.17 21.62
CA LEU A 310 0.31 17.96 22.32
C LEU A 310 1.11 19.24 22.38
N THR A 311 1.65 19.53 23.55
CA THR A 311 2.63 20.60 23.77
C THR A 311 3.83 20.06 24.53
N THR A 312 5.00 20.62 24.28
CA THR A 312 6.25 20.25 24.94
C THR A 312 6.71 21.32 25.92
N ASP A 313 7.59 20.96 26.85
CA ASP A 313 8.27 21.94 27.74
C ASP A 313 9.04 23.04 26.98
N LYS A 314 9.39 22.80 25.71
CA LYS A 314 10.13 23.75 24.88
C LYS A 314 9.21 24.73 24.16
N ASP A 315 7.92 24.46 24.12
CA ASP A 315 6.97 25.35 23.47
C ASP A 315 6.84 26.64 24.29
N PRO A 316 7.18 27.81 23.73
CA PRO A 316 7.08 29.09 24.44
C PRO A 316 5.63 29.60 24.54
N ILE A 317 4.66 28.69 24.70
CA ILE A 317 3.23 29.02 24.76
C ILE A 317 2.81 29.14 26.22
N ASP A 318 2.27 30.29 26.57
CA ASP A 318 1.79 30.57 27.92
C ASP A 318 0.67 29.58 28.33
N PRO A 319 0.68 29.03 29.56
CA PRO A 319 -0.36 28.11 30.03
C PRO A 319 -1.79 28.65 29.94
N ALA A 320 -2.00 29.95 30.14
CA ALA A 320 -3.33 30.56 30.01
C ALA A 320 -3.80 30.59 28.54
N LEU A 321 -2.87 30.65 27.59
CA LEU A 321 -3.18 30.55 26.17
C LEU A 321 -3.50 29.11 25.75
N LEU A 322 -2.79 28.13 26.30
CA LEU A 322 -3.12 26.71 26.14
C LEU A 322 -4.52 26.39 26.67
N GLN A 323 -4.88 26.90 27.84
CA GLN A 323 -6.24 26.73 28.39
C GLN A 323 -7.30 27.34 27.47
N LYS A 324 -7.06 28.55 26.96
CA LYS A 324 -7.98 29.18 25.99
C LYS A 324 -8.10 28.39 24.68
N LEU A 325 -7.05 27.70 24.25
CA LEU A 325 -7.07 26.83 23.07
C LEU A 325 -7.89 25.57 23.35
N GLU A 326 -7.68 24.94 24.50
CA GLU A 326 -8.47 23.79 24.96
C GLU A 326 -9.97 24.12 24.99
N ASP A 327 -10.34 25.24 25.58
CA ASP A 327 -11.74 25.69 25.69
C ASP A 327 -12.36 26.02 24.33
N ARG A 328 -11.59 26.60 23.39
CA ARG A 328 -12.10 26.99 22.07
C ARG A 328 -12.21 25.85 21.09
N ILE A 329 -11.25 24.92 21.13
CA ILE A 329 -11.18 23.79 20.20
C ILE A 329 -11.94 22.58 20.76
N MET A 330 -12.23 22.58 22.07
CA MET A 330 -12.87 21.47 22.78
C MET A 330 -12.04 20.19 22.68
N CYS A 331 -10.72 20.31 22.60
CA CYS A 331 -9.77 19.20 22.57
C CYS A 331 -8.88 19.27 23.78
N LYS A 332 -8.64 18.11 24.41
CA LYS A 332 -7.73 18.01 25.54
C LYS A 332 -6.32 18.41 25.14
N VAL A 333 -5.64 19.20 25.95
CA VAL A 333 -4.21 19.49 25.79
C VAL A 333 -3.40 18.63 26.76
N GLU A 334 -2.42 17.90 26.23
CA GLU A 334 -1.50 17.07 27.02
C GLU A 334 -0.06 17.57 26.86
N LYS A 335 0.65 17.62 27.98
CA LYS A 335 2.05 18.01 28.01
C LYS A 335 2.93 16.76 27.91
N VAL A 336 3.83 16.74 26.94
CA VAL A 336 4.74 15.62 26.68
C VAL A 336 6.21 16.03 26.83
N GLY A 337 7.04 15.07 27.23
CA GLY A 337 8.47 15.26 27.41
C GLY A 337 9.26 15.26 26.10
N LYS A 338 10.59 15.12 26.21
CA LYS A 338 11.51 15.09 25.05
C LYS A 338 11.25 13.92 24.10
N GLU A 339 10.65 12.84 24.58
CA GLU A 339 10.29 11.67 23.79
C GLU A 339 8.79 11.39 23.99
N PRO A 340 7.92 11.98 23.15
CA PRO A 340 6.47 11.89 23.32
C PRO A 340 5.95 10.44 23.43
N LEU A 341 6.61 9.49 22.76
CA LEU A 341 6.20 8.08 22.80
C LEU A 341 6.10 7.52 24.22
N ASN A 342 6.98 7.92 25.14
CA ASN A 342 6.98 7.39 26.51
C ASN A 342 5.73 7.82 27.29
N ASP A 343 5.29 9.06 27.10
CA ASP A 343 4.10 9.60 27.75
C ASP A 343 2.83 9.03 27.10
N LEU A 344 2.80 8.98 25.76
CA LEU A 344 1.63 8.62 24.98
C LEU A 344 1.30 7.12 25.01
N LYS A 345 2.30 6.24 25.17
CA LYS A 345 2.07 4.78 25.33
C LYS A 345 1.08 4.50 26.47
N SER A 346 1.26 5.16 27.60
CA SER A 346 0.38 4.98 28.76
C SER A 346 -1.06 5.42 28.48
N ILE A 347 -1.26 6.44 27.64
CA ILE A 347 -2.59 6.93 27.25
C ILE A 347 -3.26 5.92 26.32
N VAL A 348 -2.54 5.42 25.33
CA VAL A 348 -3.02 4.42 24.36
C VAL A 348 -3.42 3.13 25.07
N GLU A 349 -2.58 2.63 25.99
CA GLU A 349 -2.84 1.44 26.80
C GLU A 349 -4.06 1.61 27.72
N LYS A 350 -4.17 2.73 28.44
CA LYS A 350 -5.33 3.03 29.31
C LYS A 350 -6.64 3.06 28.52
N LYS A 351 -6.59 3.50 27.25
CA LYS A 351 -7.75 3.54 26.35
C LYS A 351 -8.03 2.21 25.66
N LYS A 352 -7.23 1.16 25.93
CA LYS A 352 -7.33 -0.17 25.29
C LYS A 352 -7.30 -0.06 23.76
N LEU A 353 -6.46 0.83 23.25
CA LEU A 353 -6.22 1.01 21.83
C LEU A 353 -4.86 0.42 21.47
N GLU A 354 -4.69 0.03 20.22
CA GLU A 354 -3.38 -0.26 19.64
C GLU A 354 -2.91 0.94 18.82
N TRP A 355 -1.60 1.05 18.58
CA TRP A 355 -1.06 2.15 17.77
C TRP A 355 -1.62 2.18 16.35
N LYS A 356 -2.10 1.05 15.82
CA LYS A 356 -2.83 1.01 14.55
C LYS A 356 -4.13 1.85 14.60
N ASP A 357 -4.80 1.95 15.74
CA ASP A 357 -6.06 2.70 15.89
C ASP A 357 -5.84 4.22 16.09
N VAL A 358 -4.57 4.66 16.08
CA VAL A 358 -4.14 6.01 16.39
C VAL A 358 -3.70 6.74 15.13
N ALA A 359 -4.15 7.98 14.97
CA ALA A 359 -3.56 8.95 14.06
C ALA A 359 -2.56 9.84 14.82
N PHE A 360 -1.42 10.14 14.21
CA PHE A 360 -0.42 11.03 14.82
C PHE A 360 0.03 12.09 13.82
N MET A 361 -0.13 13.36 14.18
CA MET A 361 0.42 14.49 13.43
C MET A 361 1.56 15.14 14.22
N GLY A 362 2.77 15.01 13.66
CA GLY A 362 4.00 15.52 14.25
C GLY A 362 4.71 16.53 13.36
N PHE A 363 5.85 17.03 13.84
CA PHE A 363 6.65 17.98 13.10
C PHE A 363 8.14 17.63 13.11
N ASP A 364 8.73 17.20 14.22
CA ASP A 364 10.19 17.17 14.40
C ASP A 364 10.75 15.75 14.67
N GLN A 365 12.06 15.63 14.84
CA GLN A 365 12.77 14.38 15.10
C GLN A 365 12.26 13.63 16.33
N ALA A 366 11.80 14.34 17.37
CA ALA A 366 11.24 13.74 18.58
C ALA A 366 9.99 12.90 18.27
N ASP A 367 9.26 13.23 17.22
CA ASP A 367 7.99 12.60 16.84
C ASP A 367 8.18 11.32 16.01
N VAL A 368 9.37 11.08 15.49
CA VAL A 368 9.67 10.00 14.52
C VAL A 368 9.19 8.63 15.01
N LYS A 369 9.38 8.32 16.29
CA LYS A 369 8.94 7.02 16.83
C LYS A 369 7.41 6.89 16.84
N CYS A 370 6.69 7.96 17.18
CA CYS A 370 5.23 8.00 17.12
C CYS A 370 4.73 7.94 15.67
N LEU A 371 5.35 8.69 14.76
CA LEU A 371 5.02 8.71 13.33
C LEU A 371 5.13 7.31 12.68
N ASN A 372 6.17 6.55 13.05
CA ASN A 372 6.37 5.18 12.56
C ASN A 372 5.33 4.19 13.11
N LEU A 373 4.94 4.33 14.39
CA LEU A 373 4.03 3.40 15.06
C LEU A 373 2.56 3.64 14.74
N ALA A 374 2.14 4.90 14.66
CA ALA A 374 0.74 5.27 14.47
C ALA A 374 0.17 4.70 13.17
N GLY A 375 -1.06 4.19 13.18
CA GLY A 375 -1.72 3.58 12.04
C GLY A 375 -1.83 4.53 10.85
N LEU A 376 -2.21 5.78 11.13
CA LEU A 376 -2.06 6.91 10.21
C LEU A 376 -1.10 7.93 10.82
N SER A 377 -0.21 8.48 10.02
CA SER A 377 0.69 9.53 10.49
C SER A 377 0.94 10.57 9.43
N ALA A 378 1.05 11.82 9.86
CA ALA A 378 1.32 12.92 8.96
C ALA A 378 2.26 13.98 9.52
N VAL A 379 2.86 14.72 8.60
CA VAL A 379 3.60 15.94 8.89
C VAL A 379 3.18 17.04 7.91
N PRO A 380 3.27 18.32 8.30
CA PRO A 380 3.16 19.46 7.38
C PRO A 380 4.24 19.48 6.30
N ASP A 381 4.02 20.23 5.22
CA ASP A 381 5.01 20.36 4.14
C ASP A 381 6.30 21.09 4.58
N ASP A 382 6.24 21.92 5.61
CA ASP A 382 7.42 22.63 6.13
C ASP A 382 8.17 21.83 7.22
N ALA A 383 7.78 20.58 7.48
CA ALA A 383 8.46 19.72 8.43
C ALA A 383 9.88 19.31 7.95
N PRO A 384 10.86 19.15 8.87
CA PRO A 384 12.19 18.63 8.57
C PRO A 384 12.16 17.27 7.86
N ALA A 385 13.19 17.04 7.03
CA ALA A 385 13.30 15.82 6.22
C ALA A 385 13.25 14.51 7.03
N VAL A 386 13.72 14.53 8.29
CA VAL A 386 13.69 13.37 9.18
C VAL A 386 12.26 12.97 9.56
N ALA A 387 11.38 13.94 9.83
CA ALA A 387 9.98 13.70 10.14
C ALA A 387 9.21 13.29 8.88
N LYS A 388 9.46 13.97 7.75
CA LYS A 388 8.89 13.60 6.43
C LYS A 388 9.18 12.16 6.02
N LYS A 389 10.38 11.64 6.31
CA LYS A 389 10.74 10.24 6.03
C LYS A 389 10.00 9.22 6.91
N ALA A 390 9.58 9.61 8.11
CA ALA A 390 8.89 8.73 9.05
C ALA A 390 7.36 8.77 8.90
N ALA A 391 6.82 9.88 8.39
CA ALA A 391 5.40 10.08 8.19
C ALA A 391 4.87 9.25 7.00
N LYS A 392 3.65 8.72 7.15
CA LYS A 392 2.94 8.00 6.09
C LYS A 392 2.27 8.95 5.09
N TYR A 393 1.99 10.18 5.51
CA TYR A 393 1.38 11.22 4.70
C TYR A 393 2.13 12.54 4.89
N ILE A 394 2.57 13.16 3.79
CA ILE A 394 3.14 14.51 3.83
C ILE A 394 2.08 15.45 3.29
N CYS A 395 1.64 16.39 4.13
CA CYS A 395 0.65 17.37 3.73
C CYS A 395 1.23 18.29 2.65
N ARG A 396 0.36 18.87 1.83
CA ARG A 396 0.73 19.93 0.86
C ARG A 396 0.73 21.31 1.50
N ARG A 397 0.07 21.45 2.65
CA ARG A 397 0.00 22.68 3.45
C ARG A 397 1.08 22.68 4.54
N ALA A 398 1.56 23.88 4.86
CA ALA A 398 2.43 24.13 6.01
C ALA A 398 1.64 24.16 7.34
N GLY A 399 2.35 24.04 8.46
CA GLY A 399 1.81 24.22 9.81
C GLY A 399 1.07 25.56 9.96
N GLY A 400 -0.02 25.58 10.72
CA GLY A 400 -0.88 26.77 10.91
C GLY A 400 -1.58 27.27 9.64
N SER A 401 -1.44 26.58 8.51
CA SER A 401 -1.91 27.02 7.19
C SER A 401 -2.90 26.04 6.56
N GLY A 402 -3.53 25.16 7.34
CA GLY A 402 -4.49 24.17 6.85
C GLY A 402 -3.98 22.73 6.80
N ALA A 403 -2.77 22.44 7.31
CA ALA A 403 -2.21 21.09 7.29
C ALA A 403 -3.01 20.12 8.17
N VAL A 404 -3.46 20.56 9.34
CA VAL A 404 -4.30 19.73 10.23
C VAL A 404 -5.62 19.42 9.54
N ARG A 405 -6.23 20.41 8.88
CA ARG A 405 -7.45 20.24 8.08
C ARG A 405 -7.26 19.19 6.99
N GLU A 406 -6.19 19.30 6.20
CA GLU A 406 -5.88 18.34 5.15
C GLU A 406 -5.75 16.92 5.71
N PHE A 407 -5.01 16.76 6.81
CA PHE A 407 -4.85 15.45 7.43
C PHE A 407 -6.16 14.91 8.04
N THR A 408 -6.99 15.76 8.65
CA THR A 408 -8.31 15.35 9.16
C THR A 408 -9.22 14.84 8.04
N GLU A 409 -9.23 15.50 6.87
CA GLU A 409 -9.99 15.05 5.70
C GLU A 409 -9.45 13.72 5.17
N HIS A 410 -8.13 13.54 5.18
CA HIS A 410 -7.52 12.27 4.83
C HIS A 410 -7.96 11.14 5.78
N ILE A 411 -7.93 11.36 7.10
CA ILE A 411 -8.41 10.38 8.10
C ILE A 411 -9.88 10.04 7.86
N LEU A 412 -10.73 11.03 7.60
CA LEU A 412 -12.17 10.84 7.35
C LEU A 412 -12.43 10.05 6.08
N LEU A 413 -11.69 10.32 4.99
CA LEU A 413 -11.78 9.57 3.75
C LEU A 413 -11.40 8.10 3.98
N GLN A 414 -10.31 7.83 4.71
CA GLN A 414 -9.91 6.46 5.07
C GLN A 414 -10.99 5.76 5.91
N LYS A 415 -11.62 6.47 6.87
CA LYS A 415 -12.76 5.95 7.63
C LYS A 415 -13.95 5.61 6.75
N GLN A 416 -14.29 6.46 5.78
CA GLN A 416 -15.40 6.21 4.86
C GLN A 416 -15.13 4.99 3.98
N MET A 417 -13.93 4.88 3.42
CA MET A 417 -13.52 3.73 2.61
C MET A 417 -13.56 2.43 3.42
N ALA A 418 -13.09 2.44 4.67
CA ALA A 418 -13.17 1.28 5.56
C ALA A 418 -14.61 0.88 5.89
N LYS A 419 -15.52 1.86 6.10
CA LYS A 419 -16.96 1.59 6.32
C LYS A 419 -17.59 0.92 5.10
N SER A 420 -17.36 1.46 3.90
CA SER A 420 -17.93 0.91 2.66
C SER A 420 -17.40 -0.51 2.33
N GLN A 421 -16.12 -0.78 2.59
CA GLN A 421 -15.58 -2.14 2.41
C GLN A 421 -16.25 -3.16 3.34
N ARG A 422 -16.46 -2.80 4.61
CA ARG A 422 -17.18 -3.67 5.57
C ARG A 422 -18.64 -3.92 5.18
N GLU A 423 -19.31 -2.92 4.61
CA GLU A 423 -20.69 -3.05 4.13
C GLU A 423 -20.76 -3.99 2.92
N GLN A 424 -19.82 -3.87 1.97
CA GLN A 424 -19.72 -4.76 0.82
C GLN A 424 -19.46 -6.22 1.24
N ASP A 425 -18.48 -6.44 2.14
CA ASP A 425 -18.15 -7.77 2.67
C ASP A 425 -19.32 -8.41 3.45
N ARG A 426 -20.23 -7.59 4.02
CA ARG A 426 -21.41 -8.06 4.75
C ARG A 426 -22.57 -8.44 3.83
N ILE A 427 -22.75 -7.70 2.73
CA ILE A 427 -23.74 -8.01 1.69
C ILE A 427 -23.38 -9.33 1.01
N ASP A 428 -22.10 -9.54 0.69
CA ASP A 428 -21.64 -10.76 0.04
C ASP A 428 -21.82 -12.00 0.94
N ARG A 429 -21.75 -11.87 2.27
CA ARG A 429 -22.02 -12.99 3.20
C ARG A 429 -23.49 -13.35 3.39
N HIS A 430 -24.44 -12.49 3.01
CA HIS A 430 -25.88 -12.77 3.13
C HIS A 430 -26.50 -13.28 1.82
N ASN A 431 -25.78 -13.19 0.71
CA ASN A 431 -26.23 -13.63 -0.62
C ASN A 431 -25.57 -14.96 -1.07
N PHE A 432 -24.92 -15.69 -0.17
CA PHE A 432 -24.39 -17.03 -0.41
C PHE A 432 -24.87 -18.02 0.64
#